data_AF-A0A6I0DZW2-F1
#
_entry.id   AF-A0A6I0DZW2-F1
#
_cell.length_a   1.000
_cell.length_b   1.000
_cell.length_c   1.000
_cell.angle_alpha   90.00
_cell.angle_beta   90.00
_cell.angle_gamma   90.00
#
_symmetry.space_group_name_H-M   'P 1'
#
loop_
_entity.id
_entity.type
_entity.pdbx_description
1 polymer ?
#
loop_
_entity_poly.entity_id
_entity_poly.type
_entity_poly.pdbx_seq_one_letter_code
_entity_poly.pdbx_strand_id
1 'polypeptide(L)'
;MLYKALYIGKDPSSANRLNEGESRFECQTVTTVFEAIAIKPACQCVLYQHENDQETLLALQVLNQNLIQSPTVIFVIGDVSNASVWIKNGAHDVFPPDFTPSSLVARFNFVYEHFEQLSAGNRSDDRITSFRLPLWKRVFDIAFSLAVLLILLPFFLLIALAIRIESKGKVYYIAPRVGTGFRIFGFIKFRSMY
;
A
#
# COMPACT_ATOMS: atom_id res chain seq x y z
N MET A 1 -10.97 12.70 18.46
CA MET A 1 -10.72 11.45 19.21
C MET A 1 -9.29 11.03 18.94
N LEU A 2 -8.58 10.60 19.99
CA LEU A 2 -7.27 9.96 19.87
C LEU A 2 -7.49 8.47 19.59
N TYR A 3 -6.81 7.94 18.58
CA TYR A 3 -6.76 6.53 18.25
C TYR A 3 -5.61 5.88 18.99
N LYS A 4 -5.84 4.73 19.60
CA LYS A 4 -4.81 3.93 20.25
C LYS A 4 -4.10 3.10 19.19
N ALA A 5 -2.80 3.33 19.06
CA ALA A 5 -1.94 2.58 18.17
C ALA A 5 -0.93 1.78 18.99
N LEU A 6 -0.56 0.62 18.49
CA LEU A 6 0.44 -0.23 19.11
C LEU A 6 1.60 -0.45 18.13
N TYR A 7 2.80 -0.06 18.52
CA TYR A 7 4.01 -0.29 17.74
C TYR A 7 4.75 -1.52 18.25
N ILE A 8 4.98 -2.48 17.37
CA ILE A 8 5.70 -3.72 17.65
C ILE A 8 7.04 -3.66 16.91
N GLY A 9 8.14 -3.49 17.63
CA GLY A 9 9.47 -3.40 17.03
C GLY A 9 10.55 -3.01 18.03
N LYS A 10 11.81 -3.23 17.66
CA LYS A 10 12.98 -2.90 18.50
C LYS A 10 13.37 -1.43 18.41
N ASP A 11 13.04 -0.75 17.31
CA ASP A 11 13.38 0.65 17.11
C ASP A 11 12.17 1.56 17.38
N PRO A 12 12.13 2.29 18.52
CA PRO A 12 10.99 3.15 18.84
C PRO A 12 10.95 4.42 18.00
N SER A 13 11.92 4.68 17.12
CA SER A 13 11.99 5.91 16.32
C SER A 13 10.71 6.18 15.52
N SER A 14 10.10 5.13 14.94
CA SER A 14 8.84 5.26 14.19
C SER A 14 7.65 5.59 15.09
N ALA A 15 7.61 5.04 16.31
CA ALA A 15 6.57 5.29 17.30
C ALA A 15 6.68 6.71 17.90
N ASN A 16 7.90 7.15 18.20
CA ASN A 16 8.16 8.49 18.72
C ASN A 16 7.71 9.56 17.71
N ARG A 17 7.97 9.35 16.41
CA ARG A 17 7.50 10.25 15.34
C ARG A 17 5.98 10.35 15.26
N LEU A 18 5.25 9.32 15.65
CA LEU A 18 3.78 9.32 15.71
C LEU A 18 3.26 9.98 17.00
N ASN A 19 4.01 9.93 18.09
CA ASN A 19 3.64 10.61 19.33
C ASN A 19 4.00 12.10 19.35
N GLU A 20 5.06 12.50 18.64
CA GLU A 20 5.55 13.89 18.59
C GLU A 20 4.87 14.76 17.51
N GLY A 21 4.26 14.15 16.49
CA GLY A 21 3.56 14.86 15.43
C GLY A 21 2.12 15.28 15.82
N GLU A 22 1.46 16.09 14.98
CA GLU A 22 0.00 16.34 15.03
C GLU A 22 -0.86 15.09 14.73
N SER A 23 -0.31 13.90 14.98
CA SER A 23 -1.00 12.63 14.80
C SER A 23 -2.07 12.49 15.87
N ARG A 24 -3.27 12.12 15.46
CA ARG A 24 -4.35 11.71 16.38
C ARG A 24 -4.10 10.33 17.00
N PHE A 25 -2.84 9.92 17.16
CA PHE A 25 -2.46 8.60 17.66
C PHE A 25 -1.81 8.69 19.03
N GLU A 26 -2.18 7.77 19.90
CA GLU A 26 -1.46 7.47 21.14
C GLU A 26 -0.76 6.12 20.92
N CYS A 27 0.55 6.15 20.62
CA CYS A 27 1.33 4.94 20.32
C CYS A 27 2.01 4.40 21.57
N GLN A 28 1.69 3.15 21.94
CA GLN A 28 2.44 2.37 22.91
C GLN A 28 3.44 1.47 22.18
N THR A 29 4.67 1.37 22.68
CA THR A 29 5.72 0.50 22.12
C THR A 29 5.78 -0.83 22.87
N VAL A 30 5.88 -1.91 22.11
CA VAL A 30 6.12 -3.27 22.61
C VAL A 30 7.17 -3.94 21.75
N THR A 31 7.91 -4.87 22.34
CA THR A 31 9.01 -5.54 21.62
C THR A 31 8.56 -6.85 20.98
N THR A 32 7.51 -7.48 21.52
CA THR A 32 7.05 -8.78 21.04
C THR A 32 5.57 -8.80 20.69
N VAL A 33 5.20 -9.68 19.75
CA VAL A 33 3.80 -9.91 19.35
C VAL A 33 2.97 -10.48 20.51
N PHE A 34 3.60 -11.24 21.42
CA PHE A 34 2.93 -11.78 22.59
C PHE A 34 2.53 -10.70 23.60
N GLU A 35 3.41 -9.72 23.86
CA GLU A 35 3.06 -8.53 24.64
C GLU A 35 1.91 -7.76 24.00
N ALA A 36 1.93 -7.64 22.67
CA ALA A 36 0.87 -6.98 21.93
C ALA A 36 -0.51 -7.65 22.13
N ILE A 37 -0.53 -8.98 22.14
CA ILE A 37 -1.74 -9.77 22.39
C ILE A 37 -2.18 -9.64 23.85
N ALA A 38 -1.27 -9.57 24.82
CA ALA A 38 -1.65 -9.40 26.22
C ALA A 38 -2.35 -8.05 26.48
N ILE A 39 -2.07 -7.03 25.66
CA ILE A 39 -2.67 -5.69 25.72
C ILE A 39 -4.05 -5.63 25.01
N LYS A 40 -4.51 -6.72 24.36
CA LYS A 40 -5.89 -6.91 23.83
C LYS A 40 -6.91 -6.31 24.80
N PRO A 41 -7.61 -5.17 24.52
CA PRO A 41 -8.66 -5.12 23.50
C PRO A 41 -9.00 -3.71 22.91
N ALA A 42 -8.16 -2.67 23.02
CA ALA A 42 -8.57 -1.28 22.71
C ALA A 42 -7.75 -0.56 21.63
N CYS A 43 -6.85 -1.24 20.92
CA CYS A 43 -6.07 -0.63 19.85
C CYS A 43 -6.81 -0.71 18.50
N GLN A 44 -6.92 0.44 17.84
CA GLN A 44 -7.50 0.50 16.49
C GLN A 44 -6.43 0.30 15.41
N CYS A 45 -5.16 0.51 15.73
CA CYS A 45 -4.05 0.40 14.80
C CYS A 45 -2.89 -0.42 15.40
N VAL A 46 -2.29 -1.30 14.60
CA VAL A 46 -1.05 -2.01 14.92
C VAL A 46 -0.02 -1.71 13.84
N LEU A 47 1.16 -1.29 14.27
CA LEU A 47 2.31 -1.01 13.42
C LEU A 47 3.39 -2.04 13.74
N TYR A 48 3.65 -2.95 12.80
CA TYR A 48 4.64 -4.01 12.96
C TYR A 48 5.92 -3.66 12.19
N GLN A 49 7.05 -3.56 12.88
CA GLN A 49 8.35 -3.36 12.27
C GLN A 49 8.85 -4.67 11.65
N HIS A 50 9.08 -4.65 10.34
CA HIS A 50 9.68 -5.77 9.65
C HIS A 50 11.15 -5.97 10.07
N GLU A 51 11.49 -7.18 10.47
CA GLU A 51 12.89 -7.64 10.67
C GLU A 51 13.25 -8.75 9.68
N ASN A 52 12.41 -9.78 9.57
CA ASN A 52 12.59 -10.93 8.70
C ASN A 52 11.24 -11.35 8.08
N ASP A 53 11.24 -11.77 6.82
CA ASP A 53 10.03 -12.21 6.10
C ASP A 53 9.30 -13.35 6.82
N GLN A 54 10.04 -14.36 7.32
CA GLN A 54 9.43 -15.50 8.00
C GLN A 54 8.74 -15.08 9.31
N GLU A 55 9.43 -14.27 10.13
CA GLU A 55 8.88 -13.76 11.38
C GLU A 55 7.70 -12.81 11.14
N THR A 56 7.78 -11.98 10.10
CA THR A 56 6.70 -11.07 9.71
C THR A 56 5.44 -11.84 9.33
N LEU A 57 5.58 -12.91 8.53
CA LEU A 57 4.46 -13.77 8.17
C LEU A 57 3.82 -14.45 9.39
N LEU A 58 4.66 -14.96 10.29
CA LEU A 58 4.21 -15.62 11.52
C LEU A 58 3.50 -14.61 12.45
N ALA A 59 4.07 -13.40 12.59
CA ALA A 59 3.47 -12.30 13.35
C ALA A 59 2.11 -11.90 12.78
N LEU A 60 1.99 -11.73 11.46
CA LEU A 60 0.73 -11.38 10.81
C LEU A 60 -0.35 -12.45 11.01
N GLN A 61 0.00 -13.73 10.90
CA GLN A 61 -0.92 -14.84 11.18
C GLN A 61 -1.41 -14.79 12.63
N VAL A 62 -0.49 -14.64 13.58
CA VAL A 62 -0.79 -14.58 15.01
C VAL A 62 -1.67 -13.37 15.33
N LEU A 63 -1.35 -12.19 14.81
CA LEU A 63 -2.13 -10.96 15.01
C LEU A 63 -3.55 -11.09 14.44
N ASN A 64 -3.68 -11.55 13.19
CA ASN A 64 -4.99 -11.71 12.55
C ASN A 64 -5.87 -12.75 13.23
N GLN A 65 -5.30 -13.86 13.74
CA GLN A 65 -6.07 -14.86 14.49
C GLN A 65 -6.55 -14.34 15.85
N ASN A 66 -5.76 -13.45 16.46
CA ASN A 66 -6.00 -13.00 17.82
C ASN A 66 -6.82 -11.71 17.90
N LEU A 67 -6.75 -10.82 16.90
CA LEU A 67 -7.37 -9.49 16.92
C LEU A 67 -8.74 -9.43 16.22
N ILE A 68 -9.40 -10.57 16.01
CA ILE A 68 -10.68 -10.70 15.26
C ILE A 68 -11.84 -9.90 15.88
N GLN A 69 -11.78 -9.58 17.18
CA GLN A 69 -12.92 -9.05 17.94
C GLN A 69 -13.14 -7.53 17.79
N SER A 70 -12.20 -6.79 17.19
CA SER A 70 -12.32 -5.34 16.92
C SER A 70 -11.75 -4.98 15.55
N PRO A 71 -12.25 -3.93 14.88
CA PRO A 71 -11.68 -3.45 13.62
C PRO A 71 -10.28 -2.87 13.88
N THR A 72 -9.28 -3.74 13.86
CA THR A 72 -7.89 -3.39 14.11
C THR A 72 -7.13 -3.39 12.79
N VAL A 73 -6.68 -2.21 12.39
CA VAL A 73 -5.91 -2.02 11.16
C VAL A 73 -4.45 -2.38 11.42
N ILE A 74 -3.90 -3.30 10.63
CA ILE A 74 -2.52 -3.75 10.77
C ILE A 74 -1.68 -3.19 9.61
N PHE A 75 -0.67 -2.38 9.92
CA PHE A 75 0.33 -1.93 8.96
C PHE A 75 1.69 -2.53 9.25
N VAL A 76 2.43 -2.88 8.20
CA VAL A 76 3.83 -3.33 8.31
C VAL A 76 4.75 -2.17 7.90
N ILE A 77 5.79 -1.91 8.69
CA ILE A 77 6.82 -0.93 8.39
C ILE A 77 8.05 -1.67 7.89
N GLY A 78 8.40 -1.52 6.62
CA GLY A 78 9.48 -2.27 5.97
C GLY A 78 9.67 -1.91 4.50
N ASP A 79 10.47 -2.70 3.78
CA ASP A 79 10.64 -2.49 2.34
C ASP A 79 9.34 -2.81 1.58
N VAL A 80 8.91 -1.87 0.73
CA VAL A 80 7.68 -1.96 -0.06
C VAL A 80 7.80 -3.02 -1.17
N SER A 81 9.01 -3.47 -1.52
CA SER A 81 9.26 -4.53 -2.51
C SER A 81 8.46 -5.82 -2.21
N ASN A 82 8.37 -6.22 -0.93
CA ASN A 82 7.66 -7.43 -0.49
C ASN A 82 6.21 -7.17 -0.06
N ALA A 83 5.69 -5.95 -0.27
CA ALA A 83 4.40 -5.56 0.27
C ALA A 83 3.23 -6.49 -0.15
N SER A 84 3.28 -7.01 -1.38
CA SER A 84 2.26 -7.93 -1.90
C SER A 84 2.15 -9.23 -1.08
N VAL A 85 3.26 -9.72 -0.54
CA VAL A 85 3.30 -10.96 0.25
C VAL A 85 2.67 -10.72 1.62
N TRP A 86 3.00 -9.61 2.27
CA TRP A 86 2.47 -9.27 3.60
C TRP A 86 0.98 -8.90 3.54
N ILE A 87 0.54 -8.18 2.51
CA ILE A 87 -0.87 -7.83 2.32
C ILE A 87 -1.73 -9.10 2.14
N LYS A 88 -1.26 -10.06 1.35
CA LYS A 88 -1.92 -11.37 1.19
C LYS A 88 -2.04 -12.15 2.49
N ASN A 89 -1.12 -11.94 3.43
CA ASN A 89 -1.11 -12.62 4.73
C ASN A 89 -1.77 -11.77 5.84
N GLY A 90 -2.55 -10.75 5.47
CA GLY A 90 -3.41 -10.01 6.40
C GLY A 90 -2.83 -8.69 6.92
N ALA A 91 -1.80 -8.13 6.28
CA ALA A 91 -1.49 -6.71 6.43
C ALA A 91 -2.47 -5.85 5.59
N HIS A 92 -2.87 -4.68 6.10
CA HIS A 92 -3.81 -3.78 5.42
C HIS A 92 -3.12 -2.79 4.48
N ASP A 93 -1.86 -2.46 4.78
CA ASP A 93 -0.94 -1.72 3.92
C ASP A 93 0.49 -1.87 4.46
N VAL A 94 1.48 -1.44 3.69
CA VAL A 94 2.90 -1.50 4.03
C VAL A 94 3.53 -0.12 3.85
N PHE A 95 4.14 0.40 4.90
CA PHE A 95 4.80 1.70 4.90
C PHE A 95 6.32 1.54 4.88
N PRO A 96 7.03 2.40 4.16
CA PRO A 96 8.49 2.45 4.25
C PRO A 96 8.93 3.02 5.61
N PRO A 97 10.14 2.77 6.10
CA PRO A 97 10.61 3.31 7.39
C PRO A 97 10.60 4.86 7.47
N ASP A 98 10.72 5.52 6.31
CA ASP A 98 10.74 6.98 6.16
C ASP A 98 9.35 7.63 5.98
N PHE A 99 8.26 6.89 6.24
CA PHE A 99 6.88 7.38 6.07
C PHE A 99 6.58 8.69 6.82
N THR A 100 5.65 9.51 6.34
CA THR A 100 5.21 10.72 7.07
C THR A 100 4.01 10.41 7.98
N PRO A 101 3.93 10.95 9.22
CA PRO A 101 2.80 10.69 10.11
C PRO A 101 1.43 11.02 9.49
N SER A 102 1.35 12.10 8.72
CA SER A 102 0.14 12.50 8.00
C SER A 102 -0.33 11.47 6.97
N SER A 103 0.60 10.83 6.25
CA SER A 103 0.27 9.76 5.29
C SER A 103 -0.31 8.53 5.96
N LEU A 104 0.24 8.16 7.12
CA LEU A 104 -0.25 7.04 7.93
C LEU A 104 -1.63 7.32 8.51
N VAL A 105 -1.85 8.52 9.06
CA VAL A 105 -3.17 8.95 9.57
C VAL A 105 -4.22 8.92 8.45
N ALA A 106 -3.90 9.43 7.26
CA ALA A 106 -4.82 9.43 6.12
C ALA A 106 -5.20 8.01 5.69
N ARG A 107 -4.21 7.10 5.56
CA ARG A 107 -4.47 5.70 5.25
C ARG A 107 -5.29 5.02 6.34
N PHE A 108 -4.93 5.24 7.60
CA PHE A 108 -5.62 4.67 8.74
C PHE A 108 -7.10 5.05 8.73
N ASN A 109 -7.42 6.34 8.61
CA ASN A 109 -8.81 6.79 8.56
C ASN A 109 -9.57 6.12 7.41
N PHE A 110 -8.97 6.06 6.22
CA PHE A 110 -9.57 5.39 5.07
C PHE A 110 -9.85 3.91 5.34
N VAL A 111 -8.87 3.15 5.81
CA VAL A 111 -9.01 1.71 6.07
C VAL A 111 -9.99 1.45 7.21
N TYR A 112 -9.95 2.26 8.27
CA TYR A 112 -10.82 2.12 9.43
C TYR A 112 -12.28 2.43 9.08
N GLU A 113 -12.54 3.49 8.30
CA GLU A 113 -13.89 3.82 7.82
C GLU A 113 -14.48 2.76 6.88
N HIS A 114 -13.64 2.07 6.10
CA HIS A 114 -14.05 1.06 5.13
C HIS A 114 -13.75 -0.38 5.59
N PHE A 115 -13.47 -0.58 6.88
CA PHE A 115 -12.90 -1.84 7.41
C PHE A 115 -13.75 -3.06 7.08
N GLU A 116 -15.08 -2.96 7.25
CA GLU A 116 -16.02 -4.05 6.95
C GLU A 116 -16.00 -4.45 5.47
N GLN A 117 -15.97 -3.48 4.56
CA GLN A 117 -15.95 -3.72 3.12
C GLN A 117 -14.64 -4.37 2.68
N LEU A 118 -13.52 -3.88 3.21
CA LEU A 118 -12.18 -4.40 2.92
C LEU A 118 -11.99 -5.81 3.51
N SER A 119 -12.53 -6.07 4.70
CA SER A 119 -12.44 -7.37 5.37
C SER A 119 -13.36 -8.41 4.74
N ALA A 120 -14.54 -8.01 4.26
CA ALA A 120 -15.47 -8.90 3.56
C ALA A 120 -14.92 -9.38 2.21
N GLY A 121 -14.18 -8.52 1.49
CA GLY A 121 -13.54 -8.86 0.22
C GLY A 121 -12.33 -9.80 0.35
N ASN A 122 -11.72 -9.90 1.53
CA ASN A 122 -10.54 -10.74 1.77
C ASN A 122 -10.87 -12.20 2.14
N ARG A 123 -12.13 -12.51 2.48
CA ARG A 123 -12.57 -13.88 2.85
C ARG A 123 -12.83 -14.80 1.64
N SER A 124 -12.74 -14.29 0.41
CA SER A 124 -12.99 -15.06 -0.81
C SER A 124 -11.73 -15.48 -1.58
N ASP A 125 -10.52 -15.34 -1.00
CA ASP A 125 -9.25 -15.62 -1.69
C ASP A 125 -8.79 -17.10 -1.68
N ASP A 126 -9.59 -18.04 -1.18
CA ASP A 126 -9.26 -19.48 -1.30
C ASP A 126 -9.51 -20.06 -2.70
N ARG A 127 -9.94 -19.25 -3.69
CA ARG A 127 -10.23 -19.70 -5.06
C ARG A 127 -9.57 -18.91 -6.18
N ILE A 128 -8.58 -18.07 -5.91
CA ILE A 128 -7.68 -17.65 -6.99
C ILE A 128 -6.62 -18.73 -7.14
N THR A 129 -7.03 -19.88 -7.71
CA THR A 129 -6.10 -20.85 -8.28
C THR A 129 -5.12 -20.06 -9.13
N SER A 130 -3.82 -20.13 -8.80
CA SER A 130 -2.77 -19.38 -9.50
C SER A 130 -2.95 -19.54 -11.01
N PHE A 131 -3.49 -18.53 -11.68
CA PHE A 131 -3.73 -18.59 -13.12
C PHE A 131 -2.37 -18.52 -13.81
N ARG A 132 -1.78 -19.69 -14.08
CA ARG A 132 -0.54 -19.80 -14.82
C ARG A 132 -0.87 -19.54 -16.28
N LEU A 133 -0.62 -18.32 -16.75
CA LEU A 133 -0.74 -18.01 -18.17
C LEU A 133 0.22 -18.91 -18.98
N PRO A 134 -0.27 -19.62 -19.99
CA PRO A 134 0.59 -20.36 -20.91
C PRO A 134 1.61 -19.43 -21.57
N LEU A 135 2.84 -19.91 -21.77
CA LEU A 135 3.94 -19.13 -22.36
C LEU A 135 3.57 -18.54 -23.74
N TRP A 136 2.84 -19.29 -24.57
CA TRP A 136 2.42 -18.82 -25.89
C TRP A 136 1.51 -17.59 -25.81
N LYS A 137 0.62 -17.52 -24.79
CA LYS A 137 -0.28 -16.38 -24.59
C LYS A 137 0.53 -15.14 -24.20
N ARG A 138 1.56 -15.32 -23.37
CA ARG A 138 2.49 -14.24 -23.01
C ARG A 138 3.26 -13.72 -24.22
N VAL A 139 3.76 -14.61 -25.08
CA VAL A 139 4.45 -14.23 -26.34
C VAL A 139 3.49 -13.49 -27.27
N PHE A 140 2.27 -14.00 -27.44
CA PHE A 140 1.24 -13.35 -28.25
C PHE A 140 0.92 -11.95 -27.73
N ASP A 141 0.69 -11.78 -26.42
CA ASP A 141 0.33 -10.48 -25.83
C ASP A 141 1.45 -9.44 -26.06
N ILE A 142 2.72 -9.86 -25.96
CA ILE A 142 3.88 -8.99 -26.24
C ILE A 142 3.96 -8.64 -27.73
N ALA A 143 3.88 -9.63 -28.63
CA ALA A 143 3.96 -9.39 -30.07
C ALA A 143 2.81 -8.52 -30.59
N PHE A 144 1.59 -8.80 -30.13
CA PHE A 144 0.39 -8.08 -30.52
C PHE A 144 0.40 -6.64 -30.00
N SER A 145 0.75 -6.43 -28.72
CA SER A 145 0.85 -5.08 -28.16
C SER A 145 1.93 -4.24 -28.84
N LEU A 146 3.08 -4.84 -29.17
CA LEU A 146 4.15 -4.17 -29.93
C LEU A 146 3.66 -3.77 -31.34
N ALA A 147 3.00 -4.68 -32.06
CA ALA A 147 2.48 -4.40 -33.40
C ALA A 147 1.47 -3.25 -33.40
N VAL A 148 0.51 -3.28 -32.48
CA VAL A 148 -0.48 -2.19 -32.31
C VAL A 148 0.20 -0.88 -31.93
N LEU A 149 1.19 -0.92 -31.03
CA LEU A 149 1.95 0.26 -30.62
C LEU A 149 2.68 0.91 -31.81
N LEU A 150 3.33 0.12 -32.67
CA LEU A 150 4.03 0.62 -33.86
C LEU A 150 3.06 1.26 -34.87
N ILE A 151 1.88 0.66 -35.06
CA ILE A 151 0.84 1.20 -35.95
C ILE A 151 0.27 2.51 -35.40
N LEU A 152 0.08 2.63 -34.09
CA LEU A 152 -0.43 3.84 -33.44
C LEU A 152 0.64 4.92 -33.19
N LEU A 153 1.92 4.57 -33.28
CA LEU A 153 3.04 5.50 -33.09
C LEU A 153 2.95 6.77 -33.97
N PRO A 154 2.68 6.72 -35.29
CA PRO A 154 2.49 7.92 -36.10
C PRO A 154 1.33 8.79 -35.61
N PHE A 155 0.24 8.18 -35.15
CA PHE A 155 -0.90 8.91 -34.60
C PHE A 155 -0.54 9.62 -33.29
N PHE A 156 0.20 8.97 -32.39
CA PHE A 156 0.70 9.59 -31.17
C PHE A 156 1.69 10.74 -31.44
N LEU A 157 2.50 10.65 -32.49
CA LEU A 157 3.37 11.76 -32.92
C LEU A 157 2.56 12.96 -33.43
N LEU A 158 1.47 12.73 -34.17
CA LEU A 158 0.58 13.81 -34.60
C LEU A 158 -0.07 14.52 -33.41
N ILE A 159 -0.56 13.77 -32.42
CA ILE A 159 -1.09 14.34 -31.17
C ILE A 159 0.00 15.14 -30.44
N ALA A 160 1.22 14.60 -30.35
CA ALA A 160 2.33 15.27 -29.70
C ALA A 160 2.69 16.60 -30.38
N LEU A 161 2.63 16.64 -31.72
CA LEU A 161 2.85 17.85 -32.51
C LEU A 161 1.72 18.86 -32.29
N ALA A 162 0.47 18.42 -32.32
CA ALA A 162 -0.70 19.29 -32.10
C ALA A 162 -0.62 20.01 -30.74
N ILE A 163 -0.34 19.26 -29.67
CA ILE A 163 -0.16 19.82 -28.31
C ILE A 163 0.98 20.86 -28.27
N ARG A 164 2.06 20.61 -29.01
CA ARG A 164 3.24 21.48 -29.03
C ARG A 164 3.01 22.78 -29.80
N ILE A 165 2.15 22.76 -30.82
CA ILE A 165 1.75 23.94 -31.59
C ILE A 165 0.83 24.83 -30.76
N GLU A 166 -0.12 24.23 -30.05
CA GLU A 166 -1.12 24.93 -29.25
C GLU A 166 -0.52 25.64 -28.03
N SER A 167 0.40 24.97 -27.30
CA SER A 167 1.00 25.55 -26.10
C SER A 167 2.52 25.35 -26.02
N LYS A 168 3.23 26.39 -25.56
CA LYS A 168 4.67 26.31 -25.29
C LYS A 168 4.90 25.47 -24.02
N GLY A 169 5.42 24.25 -24.17
CA GLY A 169 5.76 23.41 -23.01
C GLY A 169 5.99 21.94 -23.35
N LYS A 170 6.29 21.12 -22.32
CA LYS A 170 6.40 19.66 -22.49
C LYS A 170 5.07 19.10 -23.01
N VAL A 171 5.13 18.13 -23.91
CA VAL A 171 3.92 17.50 -24.50
C VAL A 171 3.12 16.71 -23.46
N TYR A 172 3.79 16.26 -22.40
CA TYR A 172 3.22 15.41 -21.37
C TYR A 172 3.04 16.15 -20.03
N TYR A 173 2.09 15.65 -19.25
CA TYR A 173 1.80 16.02 -17.86
C TYR A 173 1.99 14.80 -16.96
N ILE A 174 2.54 15.04 -15.77
CA ILE A 174 2.75 14.01 -14.75
C ILE A 174 1.63 14.17 -13.72
N ALA A 175 0.65 13.27 -13.77
CA ALA A 175 -0.43 13.23 -12.80
C ALA A 175 0.03 12.48 -11.55
N PRO A 176 -0.01 13.08 -10.35
CA PRO A 176 0.30 12.36 -9.12
C PRO A 176 -0.73 11.26 -8.87
N ARG A 177 -0.27 10.06 -8.51
CA ARG A 177 -1.10 8.93 -8.10
C ARG A 177 -0.53 8.32 -6.82
N VAL A 178 -1.43 7.86 -5.95
CA VAL A 178 -1.05 7.22 -4.69
C VAL A 178 -0.81 5.74 -4.96
N GLY A 179 0.41 5.27 -4.68
CA GLY A 179 0.81 3.86 -4.73
C GLY A 179 0.77 3.19 -3.35
N THR A 180 1.38 2.00 -3.25
CA THR A 180 1.52 1.25 -1.99
C THR A 180 2.27 2.06 -0.93
N GLY A 181 1.84 1.96 0.34
CA GLY A 181 2.44 2.74 1.43
C GLY A 181 2.24 4.24 1.30
N PHE A 182 1.16 4.66 0.61
CA PHE A 182 0.84 6.06 0.33
C PHE A 182 1.96 6.85 -0.40
N ARG A 183 2.89 6.15 -1.07
CA ARG A 183 3.94 6.79 -1.88
C ARG A 183 3.35 7.36 -3.15
N ILE A 184 3.52 8.67 -3.36
CA ILE A 184 3.04 9.32 -4.58
C ILE A 184 4.03 9.03 -5.72
N PHE A 185 3.51 8.53 -6.84
CA PHE A 185 4.29 8.37 -8.08
C PHE A 185 3.65 9.13 -9.24
N GLY A 186 4.47 9.49 -10.21
CA GLY A 186 4.05 10.25 -11.38
C GLY A 186 3.52 9.36 -12.50
N PHE A 187 2.26 9.55 -12.89
CA PHE A 187 1.68 8.90 -14.06
C PHE A 187 1.72 9.82 -15.28
N ILE A 188 2.52 9.45 -16.28
CA ILE A 188 2.74 10.26 -17.49
C ILE A 188 1.52 10.14 -18.43
N LYS A 189 0.97 11.28 -18.85
CA LYS A 189 -0.11 11.39 -19.85
C LYS A 189 0.19 12.51 -20.85
N PHE A 190 -0.43 12.46 -22.02
CA PHE A 190 -0.52 13.64 -22.88
C PHE A 190 -1.26 14.78 -22.16
N ARG A 191 -0.85 16.03 -22.41
CA ARG A 191 -1.58 17.20 -21.91
C ARG A 191 -2.92 17.34 -22.61
N SER A 192 -3.89 17.90 -21.91
CA SER A 192 -5.15 18.35 -22.52
C SER A 192 -4.87 19.53 -23.46
N MET A 193 -5.59 19.56 -24.58
CA MET A 193 -5.66 20.67 -25.51
C MET A 193 -6.67 21.70 -25.00
N TYR A 194 -6.37 23.01 -25.09
CA TYR A 194 -7.18 24.12 -24.58
C TYR A 194 -7.16 25.32 -25.53
#